data_AF-A0A379FGP3-F1
#
_entry.id   AF-A0A379FGP3-F1
#
_cell.length_a   1.000
_cell.length_b   1.000
_cell.length_c   1.000
_cell.angle_alpha   90.00
_cell.angle_beta   90.00
_cell.angle_gamma   90.00
#
_symmetry.space_group_name_H-M   'P 1'
#
loop_
_entity.id
_entity.type
_entity.pdbx_description
1 polymer ?
#
loop_
_entity_poly.entity_id
_entity_poly.type
_entity_poly.pdbx_seq_one_letter_code
_entity_poly.pdbx_strand_id
1 'polypeptide(L)'
;MSEIKYIKEKQYLQKLFSEYADKAPHLASVLDPQDPQTSYLLEGFAFLSARLQDKIDDAFPEITLPLLQRLNSQAIKGLPSTTIIQIDQSEILPYPMEINEKHLVIGDNGAQFSFCHNFTIMPYSILDRKITQHPNHSCISLEILYRGDVELTQTNALNVFFRGK
;
A
#
# COMPACT_ATOMS: atom_id res chain seq x y z
N MET A 1 0.49 -26.36 -2.44
CA MET A 1 1.73 -26.98 -2.93
C MET A 1 1.89 -26.56 -4.37
N SER A 2 3.03 -25.97 -4.72
CA SER A 2 3.29 -25.44 -6.06
C SER A 2 3.55 -26.58 -7.04
N GLU A 3 2.60 -26.82 -7.94
CA GLU A 3 2.72 -27.78 -9.05
C GLU A 3 4.00 -27.52 -9.89
N ILE A 4 4.38 -26.25 -10.02
CA ILE A 4 5.58 -25.81 -10.74
C ILE A 4 6.85 -26.35 -10.09
N LYS A 5 6.97 -26.28 -8.76
CA LYS A 5 8.17 -26.76 -8.05
C LYS A 5 8.30 -28.27 -8.14
N TYR A 6 7.18 -28.98 -8.03
CA TYR A 6 7.14 -30.43 -8.19
C TYR A 6 7.62 -30.87 -9.59
N ILE A 7 7.08 -30.28 -10.65
CA ILE A 7 7.48 -30.60 -12.02
C ILE A 7 8.96 -30.28 -12.24
N LYS A 8 9.42 -29.13 -11.74
CA LYS A 8 10.82 -28.70 -11.83
C LYS A 8 11.76 -29.69 -11.12
N GLU A 9 11.41 -30.11 -9.91
CA GLU A 9 12.20 -31.06 -9.13
C GLU A 9 12.22 -32.44 -9.80
N LYS A 10 11.08 -32.90 -10.33
CA LYS A 10 10.99 -34.16 -11.08
C LYS A 10 11.90 -34.16 -12.30
N GLN A 11 11.88 -33.08 -13.09
CA GLN A 11 12.75 -32.93 -14.26
C GLN A 11 14.23 -32.85 -13.87
N TYR A 12 14.55 -32.13 -12.79
CA TYR A 12 15.90 -32.05 -12.25
C TYR A 12 16.43 -33.42 -11.84
N LEU A 13 15.64 -34.20 -11.11
CA LEU A 13 16.01 -35.56 -10.70
C LEU A 13 16.18 -36.49 -11.90
N GLN A 14 15.26 -36.46 -12.87
CA GLN A 14 15.40 -37.27 -14.09
C GLN A 14 16.71 -36.97 -14.82
N LYS A 15 17.07 -35.69 -14.95
CA LYS A 15 18.33 -35.28 -15.57
C LYS A 15 19.54 -35.76 -14.75
N LEU A 16 19.51 -35.57 -13.44
CA LEU A 16 20.59 -35.98 -12.53
C LEU A 16 20.83 -37.49 -12.59
N PHE A 17 19.76 -38.30 -12.64
CA PHE A 17 19.84 -39.75 -12.75
C PHE A 17 20.43 -40.18 -14.09
N SER A 18 20.04 -39.54 -15.20
CA SER A 18 20.66 -39.79 -16.51
C SER A 18 22.16 -39.51 -16.48
N GLU A 19 22.58 -38.37 -15.95
CA GLU A 19 24.01 -37.99 -15.84
C GLU A 19 24.79 -38.95 -14.91
N TYR A 20 24.14 -39.53 -13.91
CA TYR A 20 24.77 -40.45 -12.97
C TYR A 20 24.85 -41.88 -13.51
N ALA A 21 23.83 -42.32 -14.26
CA ALA A 21 23.82 -43.61 -14.95
C ALA A 21 24.98 -43.71 -15.96
N ASP A 22 25.28 -42.61 -16.68
CA ASP A 22 26.41 -42.53 -17.61
C ASP A 22 27.77 -42.70 -16.89
N LYS A 23 27.90 -42.21 -15.66
CA LYS A 23 29.14 -42.28 -14.87
C LYS A 23 29.30 -43.61 -14.12
N ALA A 24 28.20 -44.26 -13.76
CA ALA A 24 28.18 -45.48 -12.96
C ALA A 24 27.33 -46.57 -13.65
N PRO A 25 27.87 -47.25 -14.68
CA PRO A 25 27.11 -48.20 -15.49
C PRO A 25 26.58 -49.41 -14.69
N HIS A 26 27.23 -49.76 -13.57
CA HIS A 26 26.77 -50.82 -12.66
C HIS A 26 25.50 -50.46 -11.89
N LEU A 27 25.15 -49.16 -11.80
CA LEU A 27 23.91 -48.67 -11.19
C LEU A 27 22.86 -48.24 -12.22
N ALA A 28 23.22 -48.16 -13.51
CA ALA A 28 22.35 -47.66 -14.56
C ALA A 28 21.04 -48.45 -14.69
N SER A 29 21.06 -49.77 -14.46
CA SER A 29 19.86 -50.62 -14.49
C SER A 29 18.90 -50.37 -13.33
N VAL A 30 19.40 -49.87 -12.19
CA VAL A 30 18.59 -49.55 -11.00
C VAL A 30 18.08 -48.11 -11.07
N LEU A 31 18.87 -47.23 -11.69
CA LEU A 31 18.59 -45.81 -11.82
C LEU A 31 17.84 -45.45 -13.12
N ASP A 32 17.34 -46.45 -13.86
CA ASP A 32 16.64 -46.23 -15.11
C ASP A 32 15.32 -45.48 -14.88
N PRO A 33 15.18 -44.22 -15.34
CA PRO A 33 13.94 -43.46 -15.19
C PRO A 33 12.77 -44.02 -16.03
N GLN A 34 13.05 -44.96 -16.95
CA GLN A 34 12.03 -45.68 -17.71
C GLN A 34 11.42 -46.87 -16.94
N ASP A 35 12.06 -47.34 -15.86
CA ASP A 35 11.47 -48.33 -14.97
C ASP A 35 10.34 -47.68 -14.16
N PRO A 36 9.09 -48.20 -14.22
CA PRO A 36 7.98 -47.69 -13.44
C PRO A 36 8.27 -47.54 -11.94
N GLN A 37 9.02 -48.48 -11.34
CA GLN A 37 9.28 -48.45 -9.89
C GLN A 37 10.20 -47.28 -9.50
N THR A 38 11.27 -47.10 -10.27
CA THR A 38 12.20 -45.97 -10.10
C THR A 38 11.49 -44.65 -10.40
N SER A 39 10.66 -44.60 -11.43
CA SER A 39 9.89 -43.41 -11.79
C SER A 39 8.94 -42.96 -10.67
N TYR A 40 8.18 -43.89 -10.05
CA TYR A 40 7.33 -43.57 -8.90
C TYR A 40 8.12 -43.14 -7.66
N LEU A 41 9.29 -43.73 -7.42
CA LEU A 41 10.16 -43.33 -6.32
C LEU A 41 10.69 -41.91 -6.52
N LEU A 42 11.14 -41.59 -7.74
CA LEU A 42 11.56 -40.24 -8.13
C LEU A 42 10.43 -39.24 -7.98
N GLU A 43 9.22 -39.63 -8.34
CA GLU A 43 8.03 -38.80 -8.25
C GLU A 43 7.66 -38.51 -6.78
N GLY A 44 7.70 -39.53 -5.91
CA GLY A 44 7.51 -39.37 -4.47
C GLY A 44 8.59 -38.51 -3.82
N PHE A 45 9.85 -38.67 -4.23
CA PHE A 45 10.95 -37.85 -3.74
C PHE A 45 10.82 -36.39 -4.20
N ALA A 46 10.50 -36.16 -5.48
CA ALA A 46 10.21 -34.84 -6.03
C ALA A 46 9.07 -34.15 -5.27
N PHE A 47 8.01 -34.90 -4.94
CA PHE A 47 6.89 -34.40 -4.15
C PHE A 47 7.31 -33.96 -2.74
N LEU A 48 8.10 -34.77 -2.03
CA LEU A 48 8.59 -34.44 -0.69
C LEU A 48 9.54 -33.23 -0.71
N SER A 49 10.48 -33.19 -1.66
CA SER A 49 11.43 -32.08 -1.83
C SER A 49 10.71 -30.78 -2.19
N ALA A 50 9.76 -30.82 -3.14
CA ALA A 50 8.96 -29.65 -3.51
C ALA A 50 8.14 -29.12 -2.34
N ARG A 51 7.55 -30.00 -1.52
CA ARG A 51 6.82 -29.60 -0.31
C ARG A 51 7.74 -28.95 0.73
N LEU A 52 8.97 -29.44 0.87
CA LEU A 52 9.98 -28.86 1.75
C LEU A 52 10.38 -27.46 1.25
N GLN A 53 10.66 -27.31 -0.05
CA GLN A 53 10.96 -26.01 -0.67
C GLN A 53 9.80 -25.02 -0.50
N ASP A 54 8.54 -25.44 -0.67
CA ASP A 54 7.37 -24.61 -0.35
C ASP A 54 7.38 -24.16 1.11
N LYS A 55 7.65 -25.08 2.04
CA LYS A 55 7.69 -24.75 3.47
C LYS A 55 8.84 -23.81 3.85
N ILE A 56 10.00 -23.92 3.21
CA ILE A 56 11.12 -23.00 3.44
C ILE A 56 10.80 -21.61 2.91
N ASP A 57 10.25 -21.52 1.71
CA ASP A 57 9.89 -20.23 1.11
C ASP A 57 8.81 -19.52 1.94
N ASP A 58 7.85 -20.27 2.49
CA ASP A 58 6.82 -19.74 3.40
C ASP A 58 7.36 -19.33 4.78
N ALA A 59 8.45 -19.94 5.26
CA ALA A 59 9.01 -19.64 6.58
C ALA A 59 9.63 -18.24 6.68
N PHE A 60 10.07 -17.64 5.56
CA PHE A 60 10.69 -16.31 5.57
C PHE A 60 9.69 -15.20 5.94
N PRO A 61 8.49 -15.12 5.31
CA PRO A 61 7.40 -14.26 5.78
C PRO A 61 6.97 -14.53 7.22
N GLU A 62 6.90 -15.80 7.64
CA GLU A 62 6.48 -16.18 8.99
C GLU A 62 7.41 -15.64 10.08
N ILE A 63 8.71 -15.50 9.80
CA ILE A 63 9.70 -14.95 10.74
C ILE A 63 9.78 -13.42 10.64
N THR A 64 9.78 -12.89 9.42
CA THR A 64 9.99 -11.44 9.19
C THR A 64 8.79 -10.60 9.61
N LEU A 65 7.56 -11.08 9.40
CA LEU A 65 6.36 -10.32 9.73
C LEU A 65 6.23 -10.04 11.25
N PRO A 66 6.40 -11.02 12.17
CA PRO A 66 6.40 -10.74 13.60
C PRO A 66 7.52 -9.81 14.07
N LEU A 67 8.69 -9.89 13.44
CA LEU A 67 9.80 -8.97 13.74
C LEU A 67 9.46 -7.54 13.32
N LEU A 68 8.91 -7.35 12.12
CA LEU A 68 8.46 -6.04 11.63
C LEU A 68 7.31 -5.47 12.48
N GLN A 69 6.41 -6.32 12.99
CA GLN A 69 5.37 -5.95 13.94
C GLN A 69 5.95 -5.45 15.26
N ARG A 70 6.94 -6.15 15.82
CA ARG A 70 7.64 -5.71 17.05
C ARG A 70 8.40 -4.40 16.86
N LEU A 71 8.99 -4.19 15.69
CA LEU A 71 9.66 -2.95 15.32
C LEU A 71 8.68 -1.82 14.99
N ASN A 72 7.36 -2.07 15.03
CA ASN A 72 6.30 -1.11 14.71
C ASN A 72 6.47 -0.46 13.32
N SER A 73 7.00 -1.24 12.36
CA SER A 73 7.35 -0.74 11.02
C SER A 73 6.14 -0.17 10.29
N GLN A 74 6.31 0.97 9.64
CA GLN A 74 5.27 1.57 8.81
C GLN A 74 4.99 0.74 7.54
N ALA A 75 5.94 -0.08 7.08
CA ALA A 75 5.82 -0.85 5.84
C ALA A 75 4.73 -1.94 5.88
N ILE A 76 4.35 -2.39 7.08
CA ILE A 76 3.32 -3.41 7.29
C ILE A 76 1.99 -2.83 7.78
N LYS A 77 1.92 -1.51 8.00
CA LYS A 77 0.69 -0.85 8.44
C LYS A 77 -0.14 -0.49 7.21
N GLY A 78 -1.41 -0.89 7.23
CA GLY A 78 -2.38 -0.43 6.23
C GLY A 78 -2.58 1.08 6.34
N LEU A 79 -2.90 1.71 5.20
CA LEU A 79 -3.31 3.11 5.19
C LEU A 79 -4.75 3.21 5.72
N PRO A 80 -5.03 4.10 6.68
CA PRO A 80 -6.39 4.34 7.11
C PRO A 80 -7.19 5.01 5.98
N SER A 81 -8.52 4.90 6.03
CA SER A 81 -9.40 5.69 5.18
C SER A 81 -9.16 7.18 5.45
N THR A 82 -8.87 7.94 4.40
CA THR A 82 -8.64 9.39 4.47
C THR A 82 -9.64 10.11 3.58
N THR A 83 -10.00 11.33 3.97
CA THR A 83 -10.93 12.17 3.22
C THR A 83 -10.55 13.64 3.34
N ILE A 84 -11.04 14.46 2.42
CA ILE A 84 -10.90 15.92 2.47
C ILE A 84 -12.24 16.50 2.89
N ILE A 85 -12.23 17.31 3.95
CA ILE A 85 -13.43 17.95 4.49
C ILE A 85 -13.43 19.40 4.03
N GLN A 86 -14.52 19.83 3.41
CA GLN A 86 -14.80 21.23 3.16
C GLN A 86 -15.71 21.75 4.27
N ILE A 87 -15.27 22.80 4.94
CA ILE A 87 -16.05 23.46 5.99
C ILE A 87 -16.73 24.65 5.34
N ASP A 88 -18.01 24.50 5.00
CA ASP A 88 -18.81 25.61 4.52
C ASP A 88 -19.20 26.50 5.70
N GLN A 89 -18.74 27.74 5.69
CA GLN A 89 -19.10 28.75 6.67
C GLN A 89 -20.51 29.28 6.35
N SER A 90 -21.54 28.51 6.72
CA SER A 90 -22.93 28.95 6.65
C SER A 90 -23.22 30.08 7.65
N GLU A 91 -22.60 30.02 8.83
CA GLU A 91 -22.62 31.09 9.83
C GLU A 91 -21.29 31.84 9.83
N ILE A 92 -21.36 33.17 9.90
CA ILE A 92 -20.19 34.04 9.89
C ILE A 92 -19.40 33.78 11.16
N LEU A 93 -18.14 33.36 11.03
CA LEU A 93 -17.22 33.28 12.17
C LEU A 93 -16.78 34.70 12.55
N PRO A 94 -17.07 35.20 13.76
CA PRO A 94 -16.65 36.55 14.15
C PRO A 94 -15.15 36.63 14.47
N TYR A 95 -14.51 35.50 14.81
CA TYR A 95 -13.09 35.41 15.18
C TYR A 95 -12.42 34.16 14.60
N PRO A 96 -11.07 34.15 14.45
CA PRO A 96 -10.31 32.97 14.07
C PRO A 96 -10.48 31.82 15.06
N MET A 97 -10.77 30.62 14.57
CA MET A 97 -10.98 29.43 15.39
C MET A 97 -9.85 28.42 15.20
N GLU A 98 -9.20 28.00 16.28
CA GLU A 98 -8.19 26.94 16.24
C GLU A 98 -8.85 25.56 16.34
N ILE A 99 -8.49 24.67 15.42
CA ILE A 99 -8.89 23.26 15.44
C ILE A 99 -7.65 22.41 15.66
N ASN A 100 -7.74 21.54 16.66
CA ASN A 100 -6.66 20.64 17.02
C ASN A 100 -6.63 19.39 16.14
N GLU A 101 -5.43 18.85 15.94
CA GLU A 101 -5.19 17.49 15.52
C GLU A 101 -5.95 16.56 16.48
N LYS A 102 -6.70 15.59 15.92
CA LYS A 102 -7.65 14.72 16.65
C LYS A 102 -9.05 15.29 16.90
N HIS A 103 -9.37 16.51 16.48
CA HIS A 103 -10.78 16.94 16.52
C HIS A 103 -11.63 16.00 15.66
N LEU A 104 -12.66 15.40 16.28
CA LEU A 104 -13.49 14.37 15.67
C LEU A 104 -14.49 15.00 14.70
N VAL A 105 -14.59 14.45 13.49
CA VAL A 105 -15.62 14.77 12.53
C VAL A 105 -16.37 13.51 12.15
N ILE A 106 -17.70 13.58 12.17
CA ILE A 106 -18.58 12.48 11.82
C ILE A 106 -19.10 12.77 10.42
N GLY A 107 -18.80 11.89 9.47
CA GLY A 107 -19.34 11.97 8.12
C GLY A 107 -20.78 11.46 8.06
N ASP A 108 -21.48 11.74 6.96
CA ASP A 108 -22.90 11.43 6.76
C ASP A 108 -23.25 9.95 6.97
N ASN A 109 -22.30 9.05 6.70
CA ASN A 109 -22.44 7.60 6.86
C ASN A 109 -22.12 7.11 8.29
N GLY A 110 -21.94 8.01 9.26
CA GLY A 110 -21.52 7.69 10.63
C GLY A 110 -20.02 7.36 10.78
N ALA A 111 -19.24 7.47 9.70
CA ALA A 111 -17.80 7.26 9.73
C ALA A 111 -17.11 8.38 10.51
N GLN A 112 -16.17 7.99 11.37
CA GLN A 112 -15.42 8.92 12.22
C GLN A 112 -14.05 9.20 11.62
N PHE A 113 -13.76 10.48 11.44
CA PHE A 113 -12.46 10.97 10.98
C PHE A 113 -11.91 11.97 11.98
N SER A 114 -10.60 12.19 11.92
CA SER A 114 -9.96 13.21 12.73
C SER A 114 -8.91 13.95 11.91
N PHE A 115 -8.69 15.22 12.26
CA PHE A 115 -7.70 16.03 11.56
C PHE A 115 -6.27 15.58 11.91
N CYS A 116 -5.38 15.64 10.92
CA CYS A 116 -3.99 15.18 11.04
C CYS A 116 -3.01 16.27 11.49
N HIS A 117 -3.45 17.52 11.62
CA HIS A 117 -2.63 18.65 12.04
C HIS A 117 -3.52 19.74 12.66
N ASN A 118 -2.90 20.61 13.46
CA ASN A 118 -3.54 21.81 13.98
C ASN A 118 -3.65 22.86 12.85
N PHE A 119 -4.80 23.50 12.72
CA PHE A 119 -4.97 24.62 11.81
C PHE A 119 -5.99 25.62 12.35
N THR A 120 -5.88 26.86 11.89
CA THR A 120 -6.79 27.94 12.27
C THR A 120 -7.72 28.23 11.11
N ILE A 121 -9.03 28.15 11.35
CA ILE A 121 -10.04 28.64 10.42
C ILE A 121 -10.14 30.14 10.57
N MET A 122 -9.76 30.84 9.51
CA MET A 122 -9.92 32.28 9.41
C MET A 122 -11.31 32.63 8.88
N PRO A 123 -11.90 33.77 9.29
CA PRO A 123 -13.23 34.19 8.85
C PRO A 123 -13.17 34.85 7.45
N TYR A 124 -12.62 34.13 6.48
CA TYR A 124 -12.61 34.48 5.08
C TYR A 124 -13.66 33.67 4.32
N SER A 125 -14.52 34.35 3.59
CA SER A 125 -15.44 33.74 2.63
C SER A 125 -14.93 33.94 1.21
N ILE A 126 -14.87 32.87 0.43
CA ILE A 126 -14.60 32.96 -1.01
C ILE A 126 -15.91 33.39 -1.69
N LEU A 127 -15.89 34.55 -2.35
CA LEU A 127 -17.04 35.09 -3.08
C LEU A 127 -17.08 34.59 -4.52
N ASP A 128 -15.93 34.60 -5.20
CA ASP A 128 -15.83 34.21 -6.60
C ASP A 128 -14.50 33.54 -6.92
N ARG A 129 -14.54 32.65 -7.91
CA ARG A 129 -13.38 31.92 -8.45
C ARG A 129 -13.49 31.91 -9.96
N LYS A 130 -12.60 32.63 -10.62
CA LYS A 130 -12.49 32.67 -12.08
C LYS A 130 -11.18 32.06 -12.53
N ILE A 131 -11.26 31.21 -13.55
CA ILE A 131 -10.08 30.69 -14.26
C ILE A 131 -10.13 31.29 -15.66
N THR A 132 -9.16 32.13 -16.00
CA THR A 132 -9.00 32.65 -17.35
C THR A 132 -7.82 31.98 -18.02
N GLN A 133 -8.04 31.43 -19.21
CA GLN A 133 -6.97 30.88 -20.03
C GLN A 133 -6.57 31.92 -21.07
N HIS A 134 -5.35 32.41 -20.97
CA HIS A 134 -4.71 33.22 -21.99
C HIS A 134 -3.86 32.31 -22.89
N PRO A 135 -3.52 32.73 -24.12
CA PRO A 135 -2.74 31.92 -25.05
C PRO A 135 -1.40 31.42 -24.49
N ASN A 136 -0.80 32.17 -23.57
CA ASN A 136 0.53 31.88 -23.00
C ASN A 136 0.51 31.53 -21.50
N HIS A 137 -0.63 31.66 -20.80
CA HIS A 137 -0.71 31.37 -19.37
C HIS A 137 -2.16 31.18 -18.91
N SER A 138 -2.35 30.47 -17.80
CA SER A 138 -3.63 30.39 -17.09
C SER A 138 -3.56 31.28 -15.86
N CYS A 139 -4.60 32.07 -15.63
CA CYS A 139 -4.75 32.91 -14.44
C CYS A 139 -5.92 32.40 -13.60
N ILE A 140 -5.72 32.33 -12.28
CA ILE A 140 -6.75 32.01 -11.31
C ILE A 140 -6.98 33.26 -10.47
N SER A 141 -8.16 33.86 -10.62
CA SER A 141 -8.58 35.01 -9.84
C SER A 141 -9.53 34.56 -8.74
N LEU A 142 -9.21 34.94 -7.50
CA LEU A 142 -10.02 34.66 -6.32
C LEU A 142 -10.49 35.97 -5.70
N GLU A 143 -11.79 36.09 -5.49
CA GLU A 143 -12.38 37.19 -4.74
C GLU A 143 -12.69 36.68 -3.33
N ILE A 144 -12.00 37.22 -2.34
CA ILE A 144 -12.08 36.78 -0.94
C ILE A 144 -12.52 37.97 -0.09
N LEU A 145 -13.55 37.75 0.72
CA LEU A 145 -14.05 38.73 1.67
C LEU A 145 -13.72 38.30 3.10
N TYR A 146 -13.09 39.17 3.86
CA TYR A 146 -12.94 39.02 5.31
C TYR A 146 -14.25 39.43 6.01
N ARG A 147 -14.79 38.57 6.86
CA ARG A 147 -16.04 38.81 7.60
C ARG A 147 -15.85 38.83 9.13
N GLY A 148 -14.62 38.84 9.62
CA GLY A 148 -14.35 38.89 11.05
C GLY A 148 -14.49 40.29 11.64
N ASP A 149 -14.74 40.36 12.94
CA ASP A 149 -14.86 41.62 13.71
C ASP A 149 -13.49 42.16 14.17
N VAL A 150 -12.42 41.40 13.95
CA VAL A 150 -11.07 41.71 14.43
C VAL A 150 -10.23 42.28 13.29
N GLU A 151 -9.60 43.43 13.50
CA GLU A 151 -8.60 43.94 12.56
C GLU A 151 -7.36 43.04 12.55
N LEU A 152 -7.15 42.31 11.46
CA LEU A 152 -5.93 41.52 11.26
C LEU A 152 -4.76 42.45 10.97
N THR A 153 -3.83 42.56 11.92
CA THR A 153 -2.62 43.39 11.83
C THR A 153 -1.49 42.74 11.03
N GLN A 154 -1.58 41.43 10.75
CA GLN A 154 -0.56 40.68 10.01
C GLN A 154 -1.19 39.75 8.96
N THR A 155 -0.59 39.77 7.77
CA THR A 155 -0.90 38.84 6.68
C THR A 155 -0.17 37.51 6.92
N ASN A 156 -0.93 36.47 7.25
CA ASN A 156 -0.41 35.11 7.35
C ASN A 156 -0.49 34.39 5.99
N ALA A 157 0.27 33.29 5.87
CA ALA A 157 0.22 32.44 4.69
C ALA A 157 -1.20 31.87 4.49
N LEU A 158 -1.76 32.07 3.29
CA LEU A 158 -3.06 31.53 2.91
C LEU A 158 -2.87 30.15 2.25
N ASN A 159 -3.27 29.09 2.93
CA ASN A 159 -3.25 27.74 2.38
C ASN A 159 -4.57 27.47 1.63
N VAL A 160 -4.50 27.42 0.30
CA VAL A 160 -5.68 27.18 -0.56
C VAL A 160 -5.59 25.80 -1.19
N PHE A 161 -6.66 25.01 -1.04
CA PHE A 161 -6.81 23.73 -1.72
C PHE A 161 -7.80 23.88 -2.89
N PHE A 162 -7.32 23.71 -4.13
CA PHE A 162 -8.16 23.74 -5.31
C PHE A 162 -8.65 22.34 -5.67
N ARG A 163 -9.94 22.08 -5.44
CA ARG A 163 -10.58 20.85 -5.92
C ARG A 163 -10.92 20.99 -7.41
N GLY A 164 -10.07 20.44 -8.27
CA GLY A 164 -10.39 20.22 -9.68
C GLY A 164 -11.47 19.15 -9.83
N LYS A 165 -12.38 19.33 -10.80
CA LYS A 165 -13.23 18.25 -11.31
C LYS A 165 -12.56 17.64 -12.53
#